data_AF-A0AA96XLS5-F1
#
_entry.id   AF-A0AA96XLS5-F1
#
_cell.length_a   1.000
_cell.length_b   1.000
_cell.length_c   1.000
_cell.angle_alpha   90.00
_cell.angle_beta   90.00
_cell.angle_gamma   90.00
#
_symmetry.space_group_name_H-M   'P 1'
#
loop_
_entity.id
_entity.type
_entity.pdbx_description
1 polymer ?
#
loop_
_entity_poly.entity_id
_entity_poly.type
_entity_poly.pdbx_seq_one_letter_code
_entity_poly.pdbx_strand_id
1 'polypeptide(L)'
;MELYHRQGASVTEWTRTSVRVPAKPSVERFGEAVAIAQGPQGRPLVLTGAPGWSGPGTSNDGNALTIGRAYVHDVSAPAQATVVEEGLPSPHHAGRNVGVDVAFSDFNGDGRPDLVVGASNFYVPGTGTTSSNNELNNTYTSVPAACVTSGSQSVGGALVSLGQPDGSFKPAYRLFAPNVIADCTLEPEALCRRTGIGRGVVGGFDLNGDGRQDVGLLRNDGMEVFLGRAPEDASLAKLSMMCEPVYTMPSMDIQTFAPVSLGDLNGDGCDELAGATRRARGRAWPSCWASTRAVRAAAGAGRPPCGASPVTARCSSPTWAWA
;
A
#
# COMPACT_ATOMS: atom_id res chain seq x y z
N MET A 1 -2.52 -20.89 -3.41
CA MET A 1 -1.32 -20.26 -2.80
C MET A 1 -0.60 -21.25 -1.93
N GLU A 2 0.73 -21.18 -1.89
CA GLU A 2 1.59 -22.07 -1.11
C GLU A 2 2.53 -21.26 -0.24
N LEU A 3 2.68 -21.68 1.01
CA LEU A 3 3.66 -21.16 1.95
C LEU A 3 4.63 -22.28 2.29
N TYR A 4 5.92 -21.94 2.32
CA TYR A 4 6.98 -22.85 2.73
C TYR A 4 7.65 -22.31 3.99
N HIS A 5 7.82 -23.15 5.01
CA HIS A 5 8.57 -22.83 6.20
C HIS A 5 9.85 -23.67 6.27
N ARG A 6 10.98 -22.99 6.42
CA ARG A 6 12.29 -23.63 6.45
C ARG A 6 12.41 -24.59 7.63
N GLN A 7 12.78 -25.82 7.36
CA GLN A 7 13.02 -26.88 8.35
C GLN A 7 14.36 -27.60 8.10
N GLY A 8 15.11 -27.19 7.07
CA GLY A 8 16.34 -27.84 6.68
C GLY A 8 17.08 -27.10 5.57
N ALA A 9 18.04 -27.80 4.97
CA ALA A 9 18.91 -27.26 3.92
C ALA A 9 18.28 -27.34 2.52
N SER A 10 17.34 -28.27 2.30
CA SER A 10 16.67 -28.45 1.01
C SER A 10 15.17 -28.13 1.07
N VAL A 11 14.59 -27.63 -0.02
CA VAL A 11 13.14 -27.32 -0.11
C VAL A 11 12.26 -28.55 0.14
N THR A 12 12.77 -29.75 -0.14
CA THR A 12 12.10 -31.02 0.16
C THR A 12 11.97 -31.30 1.65
N GLU A 13 12.84 -30.73 2.48
CA GLU A 13 12.78 -30.81 3.94
C GLU A 13 11.86 -29.74 4.54
N TRP A 14 11.40 -28.76 3.74
CA TRP A 14 10.60 -27.66 4.25
C TRP A 14 9.14 -28.07 4.40
N THR A 15 8.48 -27.56 5.43
CA THR A 15 7.05 -27.77 5.59
C THR A 15 6.29 -26.89 4.61
N ARG A 16 5.38 -27.51 3.84
CA ARG A 16 4.54 -26.84 2.87
C ARG A 16 3.11 -26.78 3.36
N THR A 17 2.47 -25.63 3.21
CA THR A 17 1.05 -25.43 3.49
C THR A 17 0.41 -24.72 2.31
N SER A 18 -0.80 -25.12 1.92
CA SER A 18 -1.47 -24.56 0.75
C SER A 18 -2.93 -24.25 1.02
N VAL A 19 -3.40 -23.12 0.49
CA VAL A 19 -4.83 -22.79 0.44
C VAL A 19 -5.30 -22.69 -1.01
N ARG A 20 -6.45 -23.30 -1.26
CA ARG A 20 -7.16 -23.15 -2.52
C ARG A 20 -7.92 -21.83 -2.45
N VAL A 21 -7.60 -20.93 -3.37
CA VAL A 21 -8.27 -19.63 -3.55
C VAL A 21 -9.29 -19.83 -4.68
N PRO A 22 -10.60 -19.95 -4.39
CA PRO A 22 -11.59 -20.30 -5.41
C PRO A 22 -11.72 -19.18 -6.44
N ALA A 23 -11.75 -19.52 -7.73
CA ALA A 23 -12.07 -18.55 -8.76
C ALA A 23 -13.52 -18.06 -8.59
N LYS A 24 -13.73 -16.75 -8.75
CA LYS A 24 -15.03 -16.07 -8.82
C LYS A 24 -15.31 -15.62 -10.25
N PRO A 25 -16.49 -15.05 -10.59
CA PRO A 25 -16.75 -14.55 -11.94
C PRO A 25 -15.59 -13.72 -12.47
N SER A 26 -15.18 -13.95 -13.73
CA SER A 26 -13.96 -13.37 -14.31
C SER A 26 -13.91 -11.83 -14.25
N VAL A 27 -15.08 -11.19 -14.23
CA VAL A 27 -15.22 -9.73 -14.11
C VAL A 27 -14.88 -9.18 -12.72
N GLU A 28 -14.95 -10.01 -11.67
CA GLU A 28 -14.56 -9.58 -10.31
C GLU A 28 -13.04 -9.45 -10.17
N ARG A 29 -12.27 -10.08 -11.07
CA ARG A 29 -10.81 -10.10 -11.04
C ARG A 29 -10.26 -10.60 -9.69
N PHE A 30 -10.98 -11.55 -9.09
CA PHE A 30 -10.59 -12.17 -7.83
C PHE A 30 -9.27 -12.94 -7.98
N GLY A 31 -8.30 -12.65 -7.12
CA GLY A 31 -6.96 -13.23 -7.23
C GLY A 31 -6.01 -12.42 -8.09
N GLU A 32 -6.38 -11.21 -8.52
CA GLU A 32 -5.50 -10.34 -9.30
C GLU A 32 -4.24 -9.95 -8.53
N ALA A 33 -4.39 -9.66 -7.24
CA ALA A 33 -3.30 -9.40 -6.32
C ALA A 33 -3.42 -10.31 -5.11
N VAL A 34 -2.29 -10.81 -4.63
CA VAL A 34 -2.26 -11.71 -3.48
C VAL A 34 -1.00 -11.51 -2.66
N ALA A 35 -1.16 -11.46 -1.33
CA ALA A 35 -0.08 -11.41 -0.35
C ALA A 35 -0.25 -12.52 0.69
N ILE A 36 0.86 -12.93 1.32
CA ILE A 36 0.87 -14.00 2.33
C ILE A 36 1.66 -13.50 3.54
N ALA A 37 1.17 -13.79 4.75
CA ALA A 37 1.88 -13.52 6.00
C ALA A 37 1.63 -14.62 7.04
N GLN A 38 2.42 -14.61 8.12
CA GLN A 38 2.12 -15.37 9.33
C GLN A 38 1.31 -14.49 10.27
N GLY A 39 0.03 -14.84 10.46
CA GLY A 39 -0.85 -14.22 11.44
C GLY A 39 -0.61 -14.72 12.87
N PRO A 40 -1.48 -14.31 13.81
CA PRO A 40 -1.39 -14.72 15.21
C PRO A 40 -1.24 -16.25 15.36
N GLN A 41 -0.39 -16.66 16.31
CA GLN A 41 -0.07 -18.08 16.59
C GLN A 41 0.57 -18.83 15.40
N GLY A 42 1.19 -18.11 14.45
CA GLY A 42 1.86 -18.71 13.29
C GLY A 42 0.90 -19.22 12.21
N ARG A 43 -0.38 -18.82 12.28
CA ARG A 43 -1.39 -19.20 11.28
C ARG A 43 -1.11 -18.51 9.96
N PRO A 44 -0.90 -19.23 8.85
CA PRO A 44 -0.68 -18.60 7.56
C PRO A 44 -1.97 -17.91 7.06
N LEU A 45 -1.82 -16.65 6.65
CA LEU A 45 -2.90 -15.82 6.11
C LEU A 45 -2.62 -15.52 4.64
N VAL A 46 -3.67 -15.51 3.82
CA VAL A 46 -3.61 -15.12 2.42
C VAL A 46 -4.59 -13.98 2.17
N LEU A 47 -4.06 -12.81 1.83
CA LEU A 47 -4.84 -11.63 1.45
C LEU A 47 -5.00 -11.61 -0.06
N THR A 48 -6.24 -11.52 -0.54
CA THR A 48 -6.59 -11.59 -1.98
C THR A 48 -7.42 -10.39 -2.40
N GLY A 49 -6.97 -9.70 -3.44
CA GLY A 49 -7.68 -8.59 -4.07
C GLY A 49 -8.69 -9.04 -5.13
N ALA A 50 -9.78 -8.30 -5.25
CA ALA A 50 -10.82 -8.47 -6.27
C ALA A 50 -11.34 -7.09 -6.71
N PRO A 51 -10.53 -6.30 -7.44
CA PRO A 51 -10.86 -4.90 -7.76
C PRO A 51 -12.04 -4.76 -8.72
N GLY A 52 -12.38 -5.81 -9.46
CA GLY A 52 -13.54 -5.84 -10.35
C GLY A 52 -14.86 -6.10 -9.63
N TRP A 53 -14.83 -6.44 -8.33
CA TRP A 53 -16.03 -6.75 -7.58
C TRP A 53 -17.03 -5.59 -7.61
N SER A 54 -18.29 -5.92 -7.85
CA SER A 54 -19.39 -4.96 -7.97
C SER A 54 -20.39 -5.22 -6.86
N GLY A 55 -20.71 -4.18 -6.11
CA GLY A 55 -21.57 -4.28 -4.94
C GLY A 55 -23.02 -3.89 -5.18
N PRO A 56 -23.86 -4.06 -4.15
CA PRO A 56 -25.28 -3.78 -4.24
C PRO A 56 -25.62 -2.32 -4.56
N GLY A 57 -24.71 -1.37 -4.33
CA GLY A 57 -25.02 0.06 -4.49
C GLY A 57 -25.88 0.61 -3.36
N THR A 58 -26.00 1.94 -3.32
CA THR A 58 -26.78 2.65 -2.27
C THR A 58 -28.26 2.31 -2.30
N SER A 59 -28.76 1.89 -3.46
CA SER A 59 -30.16 1.53 -3.69
C SER A 59 -30.37 0.02 -3.77
N ASN A 60 -29.35 -0.78 -3.44
CA ASN A 60 -29.37 -2.24 -3.53
C ASN A 60 -29.74 -2.77 -4.93
N ASP A 61 -29.42 -2.01 -5.98
CA ASP A 61 -29.72 -2.29 -7.39
C ASP A 61 -28.55 -2.94 -8.15
N GLY A 62 -27.42 -3.20 -7.47
CA GLY A 62 -26.22 -3.80 -8.05
C GLY A 62 -25.39 -2.85 -8.90
N ASN A 63 -25.68 -1.54 -8.88
CA ASN A 63 -25.05 -0.57 -9.77
C ASN A 63 -23.68 -0.06 -9.31
N ALA A 64 -23.18 -0.53 -8.16
CA ALA A 64 -21.88 -0.14 -7.65
C ALA A 64 -20.78 -0.96 -8.31
N LEU A 65 -20.62 -0.70 -9.60
CA LEU A 65 -19.68 -1.39 -10.46
C LEU A 65 -18.24 -1.09 -10.05
N THR A 66 -17.40 -2.12 -10.00
CA THR A 66 -15.94 -1.98 -9.81
C THR A 66 -15.57 -1.19 -8.55
N ILE A 67 -16.34 -1.35 -7.47
CA ILE A 67 -15.96 -0.77 -6.17
C ILE A 67 -14.80 -1.55 -5.56
N GLY A 68 -14.70 -2.84 -5.87
CA GLY A 68 -13.61 -3.69 -5.46
C GLY A 68 -13.73 -4.17 -4.01
N ARG A 69 -12.96 -5.19 -3.69
CA ARG A 69 -12.97 -5.86 -2.38
C ARG A 69 -11.65 -6.57 -2.12
N ALA A 70 -11.31 -6.77 -0.86
CA ALA A 70 -10.23 -7.64 -0.43
C ALA A 70 -10.70 -8.69 0.58
N TYR A 71 -10.08 -9.86 0.52
CA TYR A 71 -10.45 -11.03 1.32
C TYR A 71 -9.23 -11.58 2.05
N VAL A 72 -9.38 -11.96 3.30
CA VAL A 72 -8.40 -12.81 4.00
C VAL A 72 -8.91 -14.24 4.04
N HIS A 73 -8.04 -15.16 3.67
CA HIS A 73 -8.20 -16.59 3.85
C HIS A 73 -7.22 -17.07 4.91
N ASP A 74 -7.74 -17.77 5.91
CA ASP A 74 -6.91 -18.52 6.85
C ASP A 74 -6.73 -19.95 6.35
N VAL A 75 -5.48 -20.43 6.27
CA VAL A 75 -5.26 -21.81 5.80
C VAL A 75 -5.73 -22.86 6.82
N SER A 76 -5.93 -22.51 8.10
CA SER A 76 -6.56 -23.40 9.07
C SER A 76 -8.08 -23.53 8.86
N ALA A 77 -8.70 -22.60 8.12
CA ALA A 77 -10.11 -22.59 7.79
C ALA A 77 -10.34 -22.17 6.33
N PRO A 78 -9.79 -22.91 5.34
CA PRO A 78 -9.64 -22.44 3.96
C PRO A 78 -10.98 -22.28 3.22
N ALA A 79 -12.06 -22.87 3.75
CA ALA A 79 -13.42 -22.71 3.24
C ALA A 79 -14.06 -21.37 3.63
N GLN A 80 -13.46 -20.60 4.54
CA GLN A 80 -13.98 -19.35 5.05
C GLN A 80 -13.07 -18.21 4.58
N ALA A 81 -13.64 -17.32 3.75
CA ALA A 81 -13.00 -16.07 3.34
C ALA A 81 -13.68 -14.93 4.10
N THR A 82 -12.89 -14.10 4.77
CA THR A 82 -13.39 -12.93 5.46
C THR A 82 -13.19 -11.71 4.56
N VAL A 83 -14.26 -10.95 4.32
CA VAL A 83 -14.14 -9.64 3.68
C VAL A 83 -13.48 -8.70 4.68
N VAL A 84 -12.32 -8.16 4.32
CA VAL A 84 -11.56 -7.26 5.20
C VAL A 84 -11.64 -5.81 4.75
N GLU A 85 -11.83 -5.57 3.45
CA GLU A 85 -12.02 -4.24 2.87
C GLU A 85 -12.97 -4.33 1.68
N GLU A 86 -13.77 -3.28 1.47
CA GLU A 86 -14.71 -3.16 0.37
C GLU A 86 -14.87 -1.70 -0.03
N GLY A 87 -14.87 -1.42 -1.33
CA GLY A 87 -15.19 -0.08 -1.83
C GLY A 87 -16.65 0.26 -1.52
N LEU A 88 -16.91 1.43 -0.94
CA LEU A 88 -18.26 1.86 -0.59
C LEU A 88 -18.83 2.83 -1.65
N PRO A 89 -20.09 2.62 -2.11
CA PRO A 89 -20.69 3.42 -3.16
C PRO A 89 -21.15 4.81 -2.70
N SER A 90 -21.47 5.00 -1.41
CA SER A 90 -21.71 6.32 -0.80
C SER A 90 -21.86 6.24 0.73
N PRO A 91 -21.31 7.21 1.49
CA PRO A 91 -20.26 8.11 1.04
C PRO A 91 -19.02 7.30 0.63
N HIS A 92 -18.18 7.85 -0.23
CA HIS A 92 -17.13 7.14 -0.98
C HIS A 92 -15.89 6.83 -0.12
N HIS A 93 -16.14 6.39 1.10
CA HIS A 93 -15.21 6.23 2.20
C HIS A 93 -13.98 5.38 1.85
N ALA A 94 -14.18 4.25 1.17
CA ALA A 94 -13.10 3.34 0.80
C ALA A 94 -12.64 3.49 -0.66
N GLY A 95 -13.32 4.33 -1.46
CA GLY A 95 -13.00 4.50 -2.88
C GLY A 95 -13.56 3.42 -3.80
N ARG A 96 -12.93 3.32 -4.98
CA ARG A 96 -13.15 2.29 -6.01
C ARG A 96 -11.85 1.57 -6.35
N ASN A 97 -11.96 0.43 -7.04
CA ASN A 97 -10.85 -0.48 -7.32
C ASN A 97 -10.13 -0.93 -6.04
N VAL A 98 -10.86 -1.11 -4.94
CA VAL A 98 -10.31 -1.64 -3.69
C VAL A 98 -9.77 -3.04 -3.94
N GLY A 99 -8.55 -3.31 -3.48
CA GLY A 99 -7.87 -4.59 -3.71
C GLY A 99 -7.23 -4.69 -5.09
N VAL A 100 -6.93 -3.57 -5.75
CA VAL A 100 -6.15 -3.56 -7.00
C VAL A 100 -4.73 -4.10 -6.77
N ASP A 101 -4.17 -3.84 -5.60
CA ASP A 101 -2.97 -4.50 -5.09
C ASP A 101 -3.05 -4.62 -3.56
N VAL A 102 -2.32 -5.55 -2.98
CA VAL A 102 -2.39 -5.88 -1.55
C VAL A 102 -1.03 -6.24 -0.98
N ALA A 103 -0.79 -5.88 0.28
CA ALA A 103 0.40 -6.27 1.03
C ALA A 103 0.06 -6.51 2.51
N PHE A 104 0.98 -7.15 3.22
CA PHE A 104 1.03 -7.12 4.68
C PHE A 104 2.18 -6.22 5.13
N SER A 105 1.98 -5.49 6.23
CA SER A 105 3.00 -4.66 6.90
C SER A 105 2.62 -4.54 8.38
N ASP A 106 3.52 -4.69 9.34
CA ASP A 106 3.28 -4.38 10.76
C ASP A 106 3.34 -2.85 10.98
N PHE A 107 2.29 -2.17 10.52
CA PHE A 107 2.26 -0.71 10.39
C PHE A 107 2.22 0.00 11.74
N ASN A 108 1.66 -0.65 12.77
CA ASN A 108 1.63 -0.12 14.12
C ASN A 108 2.75 -0.65 15.04
N GLY A 109 3.59 -1.58 14.58
CA GLY A 109 4.71 -2.15 15.33
C GLY A 109 4.28 -3.04 16.50
N ASP A 110 3.14 -3.71 16.39
CA ASP A 110 2.60 -4.58 17.45
C ASP A 110 3.01 -6.06 17.32
N GLY A 111 3.80 -6.38 16.30
CA GLY A 111 4.33 -7.70 15.99
C GLY A 111 3.35 -8.58 15.21
N ARG A 112 2.17 -8.07 14.81
CA ARG A 112 1.22 -8.78 13.96
C ARG A 112 1.24 -8.18 12.55
N PRO A 113 0.99 -8.98 11.50
CA PRO A 113 0.83 -8.41 10.18
C PRO A 113 -0.46 -7.59 10.12
N ASP A 114 -0.37 -6.33 9.72
CA ASP A 114 -1.51 -5.52 9.31
C ASP A 114 -1.69 -5.65 7.80
N LEU A 115 -2.91 -5.41 7.32
CA LEU A 115 -3.20 -5.46 5.89
C LEU A 115 -3.21 -4.07 5.28
N VAL A 116 -2.63 -3.98 4.08
CA VAL A 116 -2.60 -2.78 3.26
C VAL A 116 -3.27 -3.11 1.94
N VAL A 117 -4.35 -2.39 1.63
CA VAL A 117 -5.18 -2.64 0.45
C VAL A 117 -5.20 -1.39 -0.40
N GLY A 118 -4.64 -1.50 -1.60
CA GLY A 118 -4.61 -0.42 -2.58
C GLY A 118 -6.01 -0.10 -3.11
N ALA A 119 -6.27 1.19 -3.31
CA ALA A 119 -7.50 1.70 -3.90
C ALA A 119 -7.16 2.84 -4.88
N SER A 120 -6.88 2.47 -6.13
CA SER A 120 -6.39 3.41 -7.15
C SER A 120 -7.32 4.60 -7.40
N ASN A 121 -8.61 4.41 -7.13
CA ASN A 121 -9.65 5.41 -7.34
C ASN A 121 -10.29 5.78 -5.99
N PHE A 122 -9.48 5.84 -4.94
CA PHE A 122 -9.84 6.39 -3.65
C PHE A 122 -10.20 7.88 -3.75
N TYR A 123 -11.27 8.26 -3.04
CA TYR A 123 -11.76 9.63 -2.96
C TYR A 123 -11.35 10.25 -1.64
N VAL A 124 -10.57 11.32 -1.72
CA VAL A 124 -10.28 12.18 -0.57
C VAL A 124 -11.47 13.12 -0.38
N PRO A 125 -12.13 13.11 0.79
CA PRO A 125 -13.24 14.01 1.07
C PRO A 125 -12.78 15.48 1.12
N GLY A 126 -13.60 16.38 0.57
CA GLY A 126 -13.39 17.83 0.69
C GLY A 126 -14.13 18.45 1.87
N THR A 127 -13.97 19.75 2.08
CA THR A 127 -14.62 20.52 3.16
C THR A 127 -15.78 21.41 2.68
N GLY A 128 -16.03 21.45 1.36
CA GLY A 128 -16.95 22.40 0.73
C GLY A 128 -18.43 22.04 0.78
N THR A 129 -18.82 20.90 1.37
CA THR A 129 -20.23 20.50 1.51
C THR A 129 -20.54 19.96 2.90
N THR A 130 -21.80 20.08 3.35
CA THR A 130 -22.26 19.47 4.61
C THR A 130 -22.05 17.96 4.64
N SER A 131 -22.30 17.27 3.52
CA SER A 131 -22.12 15.82 3.43
C SER A 131 -20.66 15.41 3.65
N SER A 132 -19.72 16.14 3.03
CA SER A 132 -18.29 15.84 3.16
C SER A 132 -17.78 16.16 4.57
N ASN A 133 -18.24 17.25 5.17
CA ASN A 133 -17.92 17.57 6.57
C ASN A 133 -18.48 16.54 7.55
N ASN A 134 -19.68 16.01 7.30
CA ASN A 134 -20.24 14.92 8.11
C ASN A 134 -19.42 13.64 7.98
N GLU A 135 -18.98 13.28 6.77
CA GLU A 135 -18.04 12.16 6.56
C GLU A 135 -16.76 12.37 7.37
N LEU A 136 -16.13 13.54 7.23
CA LEU A 136 -14.90 13.89 7.92
C LEU A 136 -15.03 13.73 9.45
N ASN A 137 -16.07 14.32 10.03
CA ASN A 137 -16.30 14.32 11.48
C ASN A 137 -16.66 12.94 12.04
N ASN A 138 -17.37 12.12 11.27
CA ASN A 138 -17.85 10.81 11.73
C ASN A 138 -16.81 9.70 11.49
N THR A 139 -15.94 9.84 10.50
CA THR A 139 -14.98 8.80 10.13
C THR A 139 -13.64 8.95 10.83
N TYR A 140 -13.13 10.18 10.98
CA TYR A 140 -11.75 10.39 11.41
C TYR A 140 -11.63 10.94 12.83
N THR A 141 -10.58 10.54 13.53
CA THR A 141 -10.21 11.08 14.84
C THR A 141 -9.81 12.55 14.72
N SER A 142 -8.96 12.84 13.74
CA SER A 142 -8.56 14.20 13.38
C SER A 142 -8.52 14.39 11.86
N VAL A 143 -8.67 15.64 11.41
CA VAL A 143 -8.62 16.01 9.99
C VAL A 143 -7.61 17.14 9.82
N PRO A 144 -6.35 16.82 9.48
CA PRO A 144 -5.35 17.85 9.23
C PRO A 144 -5.74 18.68 8.00
N ALA A 145 -5.66 20.00 8.12
CA ALA A 145 -6.06 20.91 7.04
C ALA A 145 -5.25 20.71 5.74
N ALA A 146 -3.99 20.26 5.85
CA ALA A 146 -3.14 19.95 4.71
C ALA A 146 -3.63 18.74 3.90
N CYS A 147 -4.46 17.86 4.49
CA CYS A 147 -4.94 16.65 3.83
C CYS A 147 -6.15 16.88 2.92
N VAL A 148 -6.87 17.98 3.11
CA VAL A 148 -8.18 18.19 2.47
C VAL A 148 -8.25 19.55 1.78
N THR A 149 -9.03 19.61 0.71
CA THR A 149 -9.35 20.86 -0.01
C THR A 149 -10.84 21.16 0.06
N SER A 150 -11.28 22.30 -0.48
CA SER A 150 -12.71 22.60 -0.59
C SER A 150 -13.47 21.55 -1.41
N GLY A 151 -12.88 21.05 -2.50
CA GLY A 151 -13.43 19.96 -3.31
C GLY A 151 -12.91 18.59 -2.90
N SER A 152 -13.71 17.54 -3.10
CA SER A 152 -13.24 16.16 -3.04
C SER A 152 -12.28 15.87 -4.20
N GLN A 153 -11.31 15.00 -3.98
CA GLN A 153 -10.28 14.66 -4.96
C GLN A 153 -10.27 13.15 -5.24
N SER A 154 -10.16 12.75 -6.50
CA SER A 154 -9.94 11.35 -6.88
C SER A 154 -8.47 11.16 -7.24
N VAL A 155 -7.65 10.89 -6.23
CA VAL A 155 -6.18 10.79 -6.35
C VAL A 155 -5.68 9.36 -6.16
N GLY A 156 -6.49 8.49 -5.56
CA GLY A 156 -6.06 7.17 -5.12
C GLY A 156 -5.52 7.17 -3.68
N GLY A 157 -5.25 5.98 -3.15
CA GLY A 157 -4.80 5.79 -1.78
C GLY A 157 -4.74 4.31 -1.40
N ALA A 158 -4.61 4.05 -0.11
CA ALA A 158 -4.70 2.72 0.48
C ALA A 158 -5.50 2.72 1.78
N LEU A 159 -6.10 1.58 2.06
CA LEU A 159 -6.80 1.26 3.29
C LEU A 159 -5.87 0.37 4.13
N VAL A 160 -5.71 0.70 5.40
CA VAL A 160 -4.90 -0.12 6.32
C VAL A 160 -5.78 -0.57 7.47
N SER A 161 -5.88 -1.89 7.65
CA SER A 161 -6.55 -2.51 8.79
C SER A 161 -5.55 -3.23 9.67
N LEU A 162 -5.66 -3.01 10.98
CA LEU A 162 -4.74 -3.58 11.97
C LEU A 162 -5.11 -5.00 12.34
N GLY A 163 -4.10 -5.87 12.40
CA GLY A 163 -4.22 -7.25 12.85
C GLY A 163 -4.57 -7.32 14.34
N GLN A 164 -5.64 -8.03 14.67
CA GLN A 164 -6.10 -8.20 16.04
C GLN A 164 -5.55 -9.49 16.66
N PRO A 165 -5.48 -9.58 18.01
CA PRO A 165 -5.02 -10.80 18.69
C PRO A 165 -5.83 -12.06 18.36
N ASP A 166 -7.10 -11.92 17.99
CA ASP A 166 -7.99 -13.02 17.60
C ASP A 166 -7.83 -13.46 16.13
N GLY A 167 -6.95 -12.80 15.37
CA GLY A 167 -6.74 -13.04 13.94
C GLY A 167 -7.71 -12.30 13.02
N SER A 168 -8.63 -11.49 13.58
CA SER A 168 -9.43 -10.56 12.79
C SER A 168 -8.64 -9.31 12.41
N PHE A 169 -9.23 -8.47 11.57
CA PHE A 169 -8.65 -7.20 11.16
C PHE A 169 -9.66 -6.08 11.36
N LYS A 170 -9.16 -4.90 11.78
CA LYS A 170 -9.99 -3.72 12.01
C LYS A 170 -9.47 -2.51 11.23
N PRO A 171 -10.31 -1.84 10.43
CA PRO A 171 -9.93 -0.60 9.74
C PRO A 171 -9.37 0.44 10.71
N ALA A 172 -8.21 1.00 10.36
CA ALA A 172 -7.50 1.92 11.24
C ALA A 172 -6.98 3.17 10.52
N TYR A 173 -6.57 3.06 9.25
CA TYR A 173 -6.02 4.19 8.52
C TYR A 173 -6.54 4.28 7.10
N ARG A 174 -6.55 5.52 6.59
CA ARG A 174 -6.63 5.80 5.16
C ARG A 174 -5.41 6.64 4.77
N LEU A 175 -4.65 6.10 3.84
CA LEU A 175 -3.42 6.68 3.32
C LEU A 175 -3.72 7.27 1.95
N PHE A 176 -3.37 8.53 1.75
CA PHE A 176 -3.47 9.21 0.46
C PHE A 176 -2.46 10.36 0.44
N ALA A 177 -2.46 11.17 -0.61
CA ALA A 177 -1.74 12.44 -0.62
C ALA A 177 -2.53 13.44 -1.47
N PRO A 178 -2.46 14.75 -1.18
CA PRO A 178 -3.12 15.76 -2.00
C PRO A 178 -2.70 15.67 -3.48
N ASN A 179 -3.60 16.05 -4.38
CA ASN A 179 -3.41 15.93 -5.83
C ASN A 179 -2.13 16.61 -6.31
N VAL A 180 -1.75 17.74 -5.72
CA VAL A 180 -0.57 18.50 -6.16
C VAL A 180 0.61 18.16 -5.25
N ILE A 181 1.75 17.85 -5.87
CA ILE A 181 3.02 17.70 -5.17
C ILE A 181 3.51 19.10 -4.79
N ALA A 182 3.65 19.36 -3.48
CA ALA A 182 4.19 20.62 -2.99
C ALA A 182 5.57 20.89 -3.60
N ASP A 183 5.82 22.15 -3.96
CA ASP A 183 7.09 22.64 -4.50
C ASP A 183 7.56 21.99 -5.82
N CYS A 184 6.70 21.24 -6.50
CA CYS A 184 6.99 20.68 -7.82
C CYS A 184 6.87 21.76 -8.91
N THR A 185 7.90 21.85 -9.77
CA THR A 185 8.03 22.84 -10.85
C THR A 185 8.25 22.19 -12.23
N LEU A 186 7.87 20.92 -12.38
CA LEU A 186 8.06 20.17 -13.62
C LEU A 186 7.08 20.62 -14.71
N GLU A 187 7.57 20.60 -15.96
CA GLU A 187 6.78 20.88 -17.16
C GLU A 187 6.57 19.61 -18.00
N PRO A 188 5.33 19.31 -18.44
CA PRO A 188 4.10 20.06 -18.17
C PRO A 188 3.63 19.93 -16.71
N GLU A 189 2.89 20.91 -16.18
CA GLU A 189 2.32 20.92 -14.81
C GLU A 189 1.59 19.62 -14.41
N ALA A 190 1.06 18.87 -15.39
CA ALA A 190 0.45 17.57 -15.17
C ALA A 190 1.41 16.57 -14.48
N LEU A 191 2.72 16.71 -14.69
CA LEU A 191 3.75 15.94 -13.99
C LEU A 191 3.82 16.29 -12.50
N CYS A 192 3.30 17.42 -12.05
CA CYS A 192 3.22 17.74 -10.63
C CYS A 192 1.96 17.19 -9.95
N ARG A 193 1.15 16.40 -10.67
CA ARG A 193 -0.10 15.84 -10.14
C ARG A 193 0.05 14.36 -9.79
N ARG A 194 -0.50 13.98 -8.64
CA ARG A 194 -0.68 12.60 -8.21
C ARG A 194 -1.99 12.07 -8.75
N THR A 195 -1.95 10.89 -9.36
CA THR A 195 -3.13 10.16 -9.83
C THR A 195 -2.90 8.65 -9.68
N GLY A 196 -3.93 7.91 -9.29
CA GLY A 196 -3.86 6.46 -9.19
C GLY A 196 -2.96 5.96 -8.05
N ILE A 197 -2.83 6.70 -6.94
CA ILE A 197 -2.09 6.20 -5.76
C ILE A 197 -2.70 4.87 -5.29
N GLY A 198 -1.86 3.91 -4.90
CA GLY A 198 -2.27 2.59 -4.45
C GLY A 198 -2.60 1.61 -5.58
N ARG A 199 -2.20 1.90 -6.82
CA ARG A 199 -2.26 0.93 -7.94
C ARG A 199 -1.28 -0.23 -7.80
N GLY A 200 -0.27 -0.03 -6.97
CA GLY A 200 0.65 -1.06 -6.51
C GLY A 200 1.00 -0.76 -5.05
N VAL A 201 1.19 -1.79 -4.25
CA VAL A 201 1.41 -1.69 -2.81
C VAL A 201 2.62 -2.54 -2.44
N VAL A 202 3.51 -1.96 -1.65
CA VAL A 202 4.61 -2.67 -1.00
C VAL A 202 4.56 -2.39 0.49
N GLY A 203 4.73 -3.43 1.30
CA GLY A 203 4.86 -3.36 2.75
C GLY A 203 5.95 -4.31 3.21
N GLY A 204 6.09 -4.51 4.53
CA GLY A 204 7.07 -5.44 5.07
C GLY A 204 8.50 -4.90 5.09
N PHE A 205 8.67 -3.58 5.19
CA PHE A 205 9.98 -2.94 5.31
C PHE A 205 9.93 -1.84 6.36
N ASP A 206 10.97 -1.68 7.17
CA ASP A 206 11.16 -0.56 8.11
C ASP A 206 12.23 0.39 7.56
N LEU A 207 11.82 1.44 6.85
CA LEU A 207 12.72 2.37 6.15
C LEU A 207 13.49 3.27 7.12
N ASN A 208 12.95 3.52 8.31
CA ASN A 208 13.47 4.48 9.26
C ASN A 208 14.03 3.85 10.55
N GLY A 209 14.00 2.53 10.68
CA GLY A 209 14.54 1.78 11.82
C GLY A 209 13.79 2.00 13.12
N ASP A 210 12.51 2.38 13.08
CA ASP A 210 11.72 2.67 14.28
C ASP A 210 10.98 1.45 14.86
N GLY A 211 11.11 0.29 14.22
CA GLY A 211 10.48 -0.96 14.59
C GLY A 211 9.04 -1.11 14.11
N ARG A 212 8.53 -0.15 13.34
CA ARG A 212 7.24 -0.25 12.62
C ARG A 212 7.55 -0.43 11.14
N GLN A 213 6.74 -1.22 10.47
CA GLN A 213 6.89 -1.39 9.04
C GLN A 213 6.11 -0.31 8.28
N ASP A 214 6.68 0.13 7.18
CA ASP A 214 6.22 1.21 6.35
C ASP A 214 5.45 0.70 5.14
N VAL A 215 4.92 1.63 4.36
CA VAL A 215 4.12 1.33 3.17
C VAL A 215 4.55 2.20 2.00
N GLY A 216 4.85 1.56 0.87
CA GLY A 216 5.02 2.22 -0.42
C GLY A 216 3.79 2.04 -1.30
N LEU A 217 3.30 3.13 -1.88
CA LEU A 217 2.14 3.15 -2.77
C LEU A 217 2.53 3.68 -4.14
N LEU A 218 2.38 2.86 -5.17
CA LEU A 218 2.57 3.31 -6.54
C LEU A 218 1.44 4.20 -6.99
N ARG A 219 1.79 5.17 -7.83
CA ARG A 219 0.88 6.00 -8.60
C ARG A 219 1.25 5.92 -10.09
N ASN A 220 0.45 6.52 -10.96
CA ASN A 220 0.63 6.41 -12.41
C ASN A 220 2.06 6.76 -12.86
N ASP A 221 2.62 7.84 -12.30
CA ASP A 221 3.91 8.39 -12.73
C ASP A 221 4.96 8.38 -11.61
N GLY A 222 4.77 7.61 -10.53
CA GLY A 222 5.69 7.65 -9.39
C GLY A 222 5.26 6.77 -8.22
N MET A 223 5.71 7.11 -7.03
CA MET A 223 5.44 6.37 -5.81
C MET A 223 5.47 7.30 -4.60
N GLU A 224 4.66 6.97 -3.60
CA GLU A 224 4.61 7.62 -2.30
C GLU A 224 5.05 6.62 -1.22
N VAL A 225 5.74 7.07 -0.18
CA VAL A 225 6.10 6.23 0.98
C VAL A 225 5.55 6.86 2.26
N PHE A 226 4.85 6.07 3.06
CA PHE A 226 4.28 6.43 4.34
C PHE A 226 4.95 5.65 5.45
N LEU A 227 5.34 6.34 6.51
CA LEU A 227 5.91 5.68 7.69
C LEU A 227 4.83 5.04 8.54
N GLY A 228 5.12 3.86 9.07
CA GLY A 228 4.35 3.18 10.10
C GLY A 228 4.19 4.05 11.33
N ARG A 229 3.00 4.05 11.92
CA ARG A 229 2.72 4.79 13.17
C ARG A 229 1.56 4.17 13.93
N ALA A 230 1.40 4.58 15.18
CA ALA A 230 0.27 4.16 15.99
C ALA A 230 -1.02 4.88 15.53
N PRO A 231 -2.20 4.28 15.72
CA PRO A 231 -3.44 4.93 15.35
C PRO A 231 -3.71 6.11 16.30
N GLU A 232 -4.34 7.17 15.79
CA GLU A 232 -4.75 8.34 16.57
C GLU A 232 -5.81 7.97 17.61
N ASP A 233 -6.64 6.97 17.31
CA ASP A 233 -7.59 6.37 18.24
C ASP A 233 -7.22 4.91 18.48
N ALA A 234 -6.68 4.62 19.66
CA ALA A 234 -6.28 3.26 20.06
C ALA A 234 -7.46 2.28 20.16
N SER A 235 -8.71 2.76 20.28
CA SER A 235 -9.90 1.90 20.28
C SER A 235 -10.32 1.45 18.88
N LEU A 236 -9.79 2.10 17.83
CA LEU A 236 -10.16 1.92 16.43
C LEU A 236 -11.65 2.20 16.17
N ALA A 237 -12.28 3.04 17.00
CA ALA A 237 -13.65 3.50 16.75
C ALA A 237 -13.70 4.52 15.62
N LYS A 238 -12.62 5.30 15.44
CA LYS A 238 -12.40 6.19 14.31
C LYS A 238 -11.07 5.90 13.61
N LEU A 239 -11.00 6.29 12.35
CA LEU A 239 -9.82 6.11 11.52
C LEU A 239 -8.82 7.26 11.71
N SER A 240 -7.55 6.95 11.48
CA SER A 240 -6.47 7.93 11.37
C SER A 240 -6.32 8.37 9.91
N MET A 241 -6.25 9.68 9.69
CA MET A 241 -6.05 10.25 8.35
C MET A 241 -4.55 10.43 8.10
N MET A 242 -4.03 9.86 7.01
CA MET A 242 -2.61 10.00 6.63
C MET A 242 -2.48 10.55 5.22
N CYS A 243 -1.95 11.77 5.12
CA CYS A 243 -1.78 12.46 3.83
C CYS A 243 -0.34 12.90 3.54
N GLU A 244 0.60 12.56 4.42
CA GLU A 244 1.95 13.10 4.47
C GLU A 244 2.96 11.97 4.14
N PRO A 245 3.18 11.66 2.86
CA PRO A 245 4.24 10.75 2.50
C PRO A 245 5.59 11.36 2.86
N VAL A 246 6.46 10.59 3.49
CA VAL A 246 7.84 11.01 3.79
C VAL A 246 8.72 11.05 2.55
N TYR A 247 8.33 10.32 1.51
CA TYR A 247 8.95 10.38 0.22
C TYR A 247 7.92 10.37 -0.89
N THR A 248 8.03 11.35 -1.79
CA THR A 248 7.34 11.38 -3.06
C THR A 248 8.38 11.23 -4.16
N MET A 249 8.34 10.10 -4.87
CA MET A 249 9.14 9.94 -6.07
C MET A 249 8.68 10.98 -7.11
N PRO A 250 9.60 11.72 -7.75
CA PRO A 250 9.23 12.69 -8.78
C PRO A 250 8.51 12.01 -9.94
N SER A 251 7.60 12.73 -10.59
CA SER A 251 6.83 12.14 -11.68
C SER A 251 7.72 11.85 -12.89
N MET A 252 7.63 10.62 -13.38
CA MET A 252 8.38 10.16 -14.54
C MET A 252 7.46 9.43 -15.50
N ASP A 253 7.73 9.60 -16.80
CA ASP A 253 7.02 8.95 -17.91
C ASP A 253 7.35 7.44 -17.94
N ILE A 254 6.76 6.68 -17.00
CA ILE A 254 6.95 5.24 -16.79
C ILE A 254 5.69 4.48 -17.22
N GLN A 255 5.87 3.33 -17.88
CA GLN A 255 4.78 2.38 -18.19
C GLN A 255 4.68 1.21 -17.21
N THR A 256 5.74 0.89 -16.48
CA THR A 256 5.75 -0.22 -15.51
C THR A 256 6.68 0.13 -14.36
N PHE A 257 6.16 0.12 -13.13
CA PHE A 257 6.93 0.22 -11.89
C PHE A 257 6.61 -1.02 -11.04
N ALA A 258 7.63 -1.74 -10.57
CA ALA A 258 7.46 -2.88 -9.67
C ALA A 258 8.28 -2.63 -8.39
N PRO A 259 7.64 -2.20 -7.29
CA PRO A 259 8.32 -1.99 -6.02
C PRO A 259 8.59 -3.35 -5.37
N VAL A 260 9.70 -3.44 -4.65
CA VAL A 260 10.04 -4.61 -3.85
C VAL A 260 10.83 -4.19 -2.62
N SER A 261 10.43 -4.71 -1.45
CA SER A 261 11.24 -4.64 -0.23
C SER A 261 12.47 -5.53 -0.39
N LEU A 262 13.64 -5.01 -0.03
CA LEU A 262 14.92 -5.71 -0.09
C LEU A 262 15.42 -6.14 1.29
N GLY A 263 14.78 -5.69 2.36
CA GLY A 263 15.31 -5.77 3.73
C GLY A 263 16.54 -4.88 3.90
N ASP A 264 17.22 -5.01 5.04
CA ASP A 264 18.52 -4.36 5.32
C ASP A 264 19.64 -4.98 4.46
N LEU A 265 19.69 -4.56 3.20
CA LEU A 265 20.66 -5.01 2.21
C LEU A 265 22.06 -4.48 2.53
N ASN A 266 22.14 -3.33 3.22
CA ASN A 266 23.39 -2.61 3.42
C ASN A 266 24.01 -2.81 4.82
N GLY A 267 23.25 -3.37 5.77
CA GLY A 267 23.65 -3.64 7.14
C GLY A 267 23.62 -2.42 8.06
N ASP A 268 22.83 -1.38 7.76
CA ASP A 268 22.74 -0.15 8.57
C ASP A 268 21.57 -0.15 9.57
N GLY A 269 20.80 -1.23 9.62
CA GLY A 269 19.66 -1.43 10.51
C GLY A 269 18.34 -0.92 9.97
N CYS A 270 18.28 -0.44 8.72
CA CYS A 270 17.06 0.01 8.06
C CYS A 270 16.85 -0.76 6.76
N ASP A 271 15.59 -0.99 6.39
CA ASP A 271 15.26 -1.75 5.18
C ASP A 271 15.31 -0.88 3.92
N GLU A 272 15.73 -1.48 2.81
CA GLU A 272 15.70 -0.86 1.50
C GLU A 272 14.47 -1.20 0.68
N LEU A 273 14.11 -0.24 -0.19
CA LEU A 273 13.11 -0.42 -1.22
C LEU A 273 13.73 -0.22 -2.61
N ALA A 274 13.43 -1.14 -3.53
CA ALA A 274 13.81 -1.02 -4.94
C ALA A 274 12.58 -0.93 -5.85
N GLY A 275 12.78 -0.30 -7.00
CA GLY A 275 11.80 -0.25 -8.08
C GLY A 275 12.44 -0.49 -9.44
N ALA A 276 11.84 -1.37 -10.25
CA ALA A 276 12.18 -1.51 -11.66
C ALA A 276 11.26 -0.63 -12.51
N THR A 277 11.81 0.14 -13.46
CA THR A 277 11.03 1.07 -14.29
C THR A 277 11.21 0.82 -15.78
N ARG A 278 10.15 0.99 -16.57
CA ARG A 278 10.21 1.00 -18.05
C ARG A 278 9.65 2.31 -18.59
N ARG A 279 10.48 3.13 -19.25
CA ARG A 279 10.01 4.38 -19.90
C ARG A 279 9.28 4.10 -21.21
N ALA A 280 8.21 4.86 -21.47
CA ALA A 280 7.62 4.92 -22.80
C ALA A 280 8.54 5.76 -23.70
N ARG A 281 8.85 5.26 -24.91
CA ARG A 281 9.50 5.98 -26.05
C ARG A 281 11.05 5.97 -26.14
N GLY A 282 11.55 5.13 -27.07
CA GLY A 282 12.30 5.61 -28.23
C GLY A 282 13.79 5.97 -28.12
N ARG A 283 14.44 5.92 -26.95
CA ARG A 283 15.91 5.98 -26.87
C ARG A 283 16.44 4.90 -25.93
N ALA A 284 17.62 4.41 -26.27
CA ALA A 284 18.22 3.19 -25.75
C ALA A 284 18.19 3.06 -24.21
N TRP A 285 18.01 1.81 -23.80
CA TRP A 285 17.96 1.24 -22.46
C TRP A 285 18.91 1.87 -21.43
N PRO A 286 18.36 2.16 -20.25
CA PRO A 286 18.83 1.45 -19.07
C PRO A 286 17.65 0.83 -18.31
N SER A 287 17.79 -0.44 -17.94
CA SER A 287 17.10 -0.99 -16.76
C SER A 287 17.66 -0.25 -15.55
N CYS A 288 16.98 0.82 -15.13
CA CYS A 288 17.34 1.51 -13.90
C CYS A 288 16.90 0.64 -12.71
N TRP A 289 17.88 0.00 -12.07
CA TRP A 289 17.74 -0.39 -10.67
C TRP A 289 17.88 0.88 -9.84
N ALA A 290 16.75 1.49 -9.50
CA ALA A 290 16.75 2.59 -8.54
C ALA A 290 16.69 1.95 -7.14
N SER A 291 17.85 1.82 -6.48
CA SER A 291 17.89 1.81 -5.01
C SER A 291 17.65 3.25 -4.57
N THR A 292 16.39 3.65 -4.49
CA THR A 292 16.06 4.98 -4.00
C THR A 292 16.26 4.97 -2.49
N ARG A 293 17.28 5.67 -2.01
CA ARG A 293 17.30 6.17 -0.64
C ARG A 293 16.15 7.17 -0.54
N ALA A 294 14.99 6.69 -0.12
CA ALA A 294 13.87 7.55 0.23
C ALA A 294 14.17 8.17 1.60
N VAL A 295 14.85 9.32 1.52
CA VAL A 295 14.76 10.42 2.50
C VAL A 295 15.40 10.15 3.86
N ARG A 296 16.30 11.08 4.21
CA ARG A 296 16.62 11.42 5.58
C ARG A 296 15.31 11.90 6.22
N ALA A 297 14.46 10.98 6.68
CA ALA A 297 13.24 11.33 7.39
C ALA A 297 13.69 12.20 8.57
N ALA A 298 13.19 13.44 8.62
CA ALA A 298 13.55 14.39 9.64
C ALA A 298 13.17 13.78 11.00
N ALA A 299 14.17 13.28 11.72
CA ALA A 299 13.98 12.75 13.06
C ALA A 299 13.43 13.89 13.93
N GLY A 300 12.17 13.76 14.33
CA GLY A 300 11.71 14.33 15.59
C GLY A 300 12.66 13.87 16.68
N ALA A 301 13.18 14.83 17.44
CA ALA A 301 14.20 14.72 18.47
C ALA A 301 14.45 13.30 19.05
N GLY A 302 15.65 12.74 18.79
CA GLY A 302 16.26 11.80 19.75
C GLY A 302 16.86 10.47 19.28
N ARG A 303 17.45 10.34 18.08
CA ARG A 303 18.56 9.39 17.71
C ARG A 303 18.73 9.40 16.18
N PRO A 304 19.93 9.25 15.59
CA PRO A 304 20.04 8.89 14.17
C PRO A 304 19.70 7.40 14.05
N PRO A 305 18.62 7.02 13.36
CA PRO A 305 18.13 5.64 13.49
C PRO A 305 18.89 4.63 12.63
N CYS A 306 19.44 5.04 11.47
CA CYS A 306 20.23 4.16 10.60
C CYS A 306 21.72 4.53 10.65
N GLY A 307 22.60 3.53 10.56
CA GLY A 307 24.04 3.72 10.43
C GLY A 307 24.40 4.67 9.28
N ALA A 308 25.39 5.55 9.48
CA ALA A 308 25.74 6.59 8.50
C ALA A 308 26.55 6.08 7.29
N SER A 309 26.17 4.94 6.70
CA SER A 309 26.82 4.40 5.51
C SER A 309 26.13 4.93 4.24
N PRO A 310 26.82 5.65 3.35
CA PRO A 310 26.22 6.19 2.14
C PRO A 310 26.07 5.09 1.08
N VAL A 311 24.86 4.59 0.86
CA VAL A 311 24.53 3.83 -0.35
C VAL A 311 24.12 4.81 -1.45
N THR A 312 24.98 4.99 -2.44
CA THR A 312 24.70 5.75 -3.67
C THR A 312 23.79 4.97 -4.61
N ALA A 313 22.67 5.56 -5.04
CA ALA A 313 21.92 5.10 -6.19
C ALA A 313 22.83 5.10 -7.44
N ARG A 314 23.10 3.93 -8.01
CA ARG A 314 23.82 3.80 -9.29
C ARG A 314 22.87 3.33 -10.37
N CYS A 315 22.54 4.23 -11.30
CA CYS A 315 22.04 3.81 -12.61
C CYS A 315 23.23 3.23 -13.40
N SER A 316 23.47 1.93 -13.32
CA SER A 316 24.42 1.27 -14.21
C SER A 316 23.72 0.79 -15.47
N SER A 317 24.07 1.34 -16.62
CA SER A 317 23.84 0.69 -17.92
C SER A 317 24.61 -0.63 -17.93
N PRO A 318 23.97 -1.79 -18.13
CA PRO A 318 24.72 -3.03 -18.29
C PRO A 318 25.45 -2.95 -19.64
N THR A 319 26.74 -2.65 -19.61
CA THR A 319 27.61 -2.92 -20.76
C THR A 319 27.80 -4.43 -20.82
N TRP A 320 26.87 -5.12 -21.49
CA TRP A 320 27.16 -6.45 -22.01
C TRP A 320 28.11 -6.26 -23.19
N ALA A 321 29.42 -6.23 -22.91
CA ALA A 321 30.41 -6.48 -23.94
C ALA A 321 30.29 -7.97 -24.29
N TRP A 322 29.86 -8.26 -25.51
CA TRP A 322 30.01 -9.58 -26.08
C TRP A 322 31.52 -9.83 -26.23
N ALA A 323 32.02 -10.85 -25.53
CA ALA A 323 33.28 -11.51 -25.82
C ALA A 323 32.97 -12.93 -26.29
#